data_AF-G0HB59-F1
#
_entry.id   AF-G0HB59-F1
#
_cell.length_a   1.000
_cell.length_b   1.000
_cell.length_c   1.000
_cell.angle_alpha   90.00
_cell.angle_beta   90.00
_cell.angle_gamma   90.00
#
_symmetry.space_group_name_H-M   'P 1'
#
loop_
_entity.id
_entity.type
_entity.pdbx_description
1 polymer ?
#
loop_
_entity_poly.entity_id
_entity_poly.type
_entity_poly.pdbx_seq_one_letter_code
_entity_poly.pdbx_strand_id
1 'polypeptide(L)'
;MRIRSIKPEFWRSEDIAALPIPDRLLFIGLWSYVDDNGVGVDREALIAADLFADDLSRDPRDTLARITEGLRRLTEAGLIVRYTVENRNFLAVETWGKHQRIDKPNKPRYPLPTSENAEFATPSRDSREIPAPGAGEQGNRGTGEQVENTLPEPPVPASDATGQSKPKRASYPPAFHAWWSAYPKHRNGSKKSAYAEWQRATKIIDAPTLHRLTEAYAANPGVSSVDYCPDAHRWLKDRRWETVTETDHRVTASRQQPQPRETVADWGASPQAAAHFGLPWGDTPTETATYVDAEIVDITDRSIAS
;
A
#
# COMPACT_ATOMS: atom_id res chain seq x y z
N MET A 1 6.13 -11.91 3.33
CA MET A 1 6.51 -10.64 3.98
C MET A 1 6.11 -9.44 3.13
N ARG A 2 6.11 -8.23 3.71
CA ARG A 2 5.81 -6.96 3.02
C ARG A 2 6.91 -5.94 3.24
N ILE A 3 7.07 -5.02 2.28
CA ILE A 3 7.94 -3.86 2.44
C ILE A 3 7.28 -2.89 3.43
N ARG A 4 8.04 -2.44 4.44
CA ARG A 4 7.62 -1.46 5.43
C ARG A 4 8.70 -0.41 5.62
N SER A 5 8.30 0.83 5.87
CA SER A 5 9.24 1.92 6.16
C SER A 5 9.54 1.97 7.65
N ILE A 6 10.80 2.25 8.01
CA ILE A 6 11.19 2.54 9.39
C ILE A 6 11.10 4.05 9.59
N LYS A 7 10.23 4.49 10.51
CA LYS A 7 10.07 5.92 10.81
C LYS A 7 11.22 6.45 11.66
N PRO A 8 11.65 7.72 11.51
CA PRO A 8 12.74 8.29 12.32
C PRO A 8 12.50 8.23 13.84
N GLU A 9 11.24 8.31 14.28
CA GLU A 9 10.84 8.25 15.69
C GLU A 9 11.24 6.92 16.34
N PHE A 10 11.38 5.84 15.57
CA PHE A 10 11.88 4.56 16.06
C PHE A 10 13.25 4.70 16.75
N TRP A 11 14.16 5.44 16.12
CA TRP A 11 15.54 5.60 16.61
C TRP A 11 15.64 6.51 17.84
N ARG A 12 14.58 7.29 18.11
CA ARG A 12 14.51 8.24 19.23
C ARG A 12 13.61 7.77 20.37
N SER A 13 12.94 6.63 20.20
CA SER A 13 12.05 6.08 21.22
C SER A 13 12.85 5.50 22.38
N GLU A 14 12.53 5.95 23.60
CA GLU A 14 13.14 5.44 24.84
C GLU A 14 12.81 3.95 25.06
N ASP A 15 11.56 3.54 24.79
CA ASP A 15 11.13 2.14 24.88
C ASP A 15 11.97 1.23 23.96
N ILE A 16 12.24 1.68 22.73
CA ILE A 16 13.10 0.94 21.78
C ILE A 16 14.56 0.99 22.21
N ALA A 17 15.02 2.11 22.75
CA ALA A 17 16.39 2.28 23.24
C ALA A 17 16.69 1.40 24.48
N ALA A 18 15.68 1.04 25.27
CA ALA A 18 15.80 0.13 26.40
C ALA A 18 16.01 -1.34 25.96
N LEU A 19 15.65 -1.70 24.72
CA LEU A 19 15.83 -3.05 24.21
C LEU A 19 17.29 -3.34 23.84
N PRO A 20 17.73 -4.60 23.98
CA PRO A 20 18.95 -5.09 23.34
C PRO A 20 18.94 -4.82 21.83
N ILE A 21 20.09 -4.46 21.27
CA ILE A 21 20.25 -4.22 19.83
C ILE A 21 19.64 -5.33 18.94
N PRO A 22 19.88 -6.64 19.18
CA PRO A 22 19.26 -7.68 18.34
C PRO A 22 17.73 -7.68 18.40
N ASP A 23 17.14 -7.37 19.56
CA ASP A 23 15.70 -7.34 19.75
C ASP A 23 15.05 -6.17 18.99
N ARG A 24 15.79 -5.06 18.79
CA ARG A 24 15.34 -3.94 17.93
C ARG A 24 15.23 -4.38 16.46
N LEU A 25 16.20 -5.18 15.99
CA LEU A 25 16.16 -5.75 14.64
C LEU A 25 14.99 -6.73 14.49
N LEU A 26 14.79 -7.60 15.50
CA LEU A 26 13.63 -8.50 15.55
C LEU A 26 12.32 -7.70 15.47
N PHE A 27 12.17 -6.63 16.26
CA PHE A 27 10.94 -5.85 16.28
C PHE A 27 10.63 -5.15 14.95
N ILE A 28 11.63 -4.56 14.29
CA ILE A 28 11.45 -4.02 12.92
C ILE A 28 11.11 -5.14 11.94
N GLY A 29 11.79 -6.29 12.04
CA GLY A 29 11.52 -7.46 11.22
C GLY A 29 10.06 -7.93 11.33
N LEU A 30 9.51 -7.92 12.55
CA LEU A 30 8.10 -8.24 12.80
C LEU A 30 7.15 -7.32 12.02
N TRP A 31 7.47 -6.05 11.78
CA TRP A 31 6.60 -5.17 10.99
C TRP A 31 6.43 -5.66 9.54
N SER A 32 7.48 -6.27 8.98
CA SER A 32 7.47 -6.85 7.64
C SER A 32 6.85 -8.25 7.61
N TYR A 33 6.88 -8.95 8.75
CA TYR A 33 6.30 -10.27 8.95
C TYR A 33 4.77 -10.23 9.07
N VAL A 34 4.24 -9.31 9.90
CA VAL A 34 2.81 -9.24 10.20
C VAL A 34 1.95 -8.73 9.04
N ASP A 35 0.65 -9.02 9.11
CA ASP A 35 -0.34 -8.61 8.13
C ASP A 35 -0.65 -7.10 8.20
N ASP A 36 -1.48 -6.58 7.30
CA ASP A 36 -1.81 -5.14 7.28
C ASP A 36 -2.59 -4.70 8.54
N ASN A 37 -3.20 -5.63 9.26
CA ASN A 37 -3.81 -5.35 10.57
C ASN A 37 -2.80 -5.42 11.74
N GLY A 38 -1.51 -5.65 11.48
CA GLY A 38 -0.48 -5.75 12.53
C GLY A 38 -0.40 -7.11 13.22
N VAL A 39 -1.10 -8.13 12.71
CA VAL A 39 -1.16 -9.48 13.29
C VAL A 39 -0.38 -10.48 12.44
N GLY A 40 0.38 -11.36 13.08
CA GLY A 40 1.05 -12.49 12.46
C GLY A 40 0.78 -13.79 13.21
N VAL A 41 1.14 -14.91 12.58
CA VAL A 41 1.14 -16.22 13.25
C VAL A 41 2.27 -16.25 14.27
N ASP A 42 2.00 -16.69 15.48
CA ASP A 42 3.00 -16.78 16.53
C ASP A 42 3.65 -18.16 16.55
N ARG A 43 4.61 -18.34 15.64
CA ARG A 43 5.44 -19.55 15.54
C ARG A 43 6.88 -19.14 15.30
N GLU A 44 7.75 -19.40 16.28
CA GLU A 44 9.15 -18.98 16.27
C GLU A 44 9.89 -19.50 15.06
N ALA A 45 9.62 -20.75 14.65
CA ALA A 45 10.23 -21.33 13.45
C ALA A 45 9.86 -20.59 12.15
N LEU A 46 8.64 -20.07 12.02
CA LEU A 46 8.23 -19.31 10.84
C LEU A 46 8.85 -17.91 10.86
N ILE A 47 8.86 -17.27 12.03
CA ILE A 47 9.51 -15.96 12.22
C ILE A 47 11.01 -16.09 11.91
N ALA A 48 11.66 -17.14 12.39
CA ALA A 48 13.06 -17.42 12.10
C ALA A 48 13.31 -17.64 10.60
N ALA A 49 12.46 -18.45 9.94
CA ALA A 49 12.61 -18.73 8.52
C ALA A 49 12.42 -17.49 7.64
N ASP A 50 11.51 -16.58 8.02
CA ASP A 50 11.25 -15.35 7.27
C ASP A 50 12.30 -14.25 7.54
N LEU A 51 12.75 -14.10 8.80
CA LEU A 51 13.60 -12.97 9.20
C LEU A 51 15.10 -13.30 9.27
N PHE A 52 15.46 -14.56 9.55
CA PHE A 52 16.82 -14.99 9.91
C PHE A 52 17.17 -16.33 9.25
N ALA A 53 16.80 -16.52 7.98
CA ALA A 53 16.93 -17.80 7.27
C ALA A 53 18.36 -18.37 7.28
N ASP A 54 19.37 -17.53 7.04
CA ASP A 54 20.77 -17.98 7.02
C ASP A 54 21.28 -18.34 8.42
N ASP A 55 20.92 -17.54 9.44
CA ASP A 55 21.23 -17.85 10.84
C ASP A 55 20.54 -19.15 11.29
N LEU A 56 19.28 -19.35 10.91
CA LEU A 56 18.53 -20.57 11.19
C LEU A 56 19.18 -21.81 10.54
N SER A 57 19.73 -21.66 9.33
CA SER A 57 20.48 -22.72 8.64
C SER A 57 21.81 -23.02 9.34
N ARG A 58 22.52 -21.98 9.78
CA ARG A 58 23.85 -22.07 10.38
C ARG A 58 23.83 -22.59 11.82
N ASP A 59 22.95 -22.03 12.64
CA ASP A 59 22.77 -22.39 14.05
C ASP A 59 21.29 -22.30 14.44
N PRO A 60 20.50 -23.36 14.19
CA PRO A 60 19.07 -23.34 14.45
C PRO A 60 18.74 -23.22 15.93
N ARG A 61 19.55 -23.82 16.81
CA ARG A 61 19.27 -23.85 18.25
C ARG A 61 19.45 -22.46 18.85
N ASP A 62 20.56 -21.81 18.55
CA ASP A 62 20.84 -20.46 19.07
C ASP A 62 19.89 -19.43 18.44
N THR A 63 19.61 -19.54 17.14
CA THR A 63 18.68 -18.64 16.44
C THR A 63 17.29 -18.70 17.06
N LEU A 64 16.73 -19.90 17.26
CA LEU A 64 15.42 -20.05 17.89
C LEU A 64 15.43 -19.56 19.35
N ALA A 65 16.48 -19.83 20.12
CA ALA A 65 16.60 -19.34 21.49
C ALA A 65 16.61 -17.79 21.56
N ARG A 66 17.35 -17.14 20.66
CA ARG A 66 17.38 -15.66 20.55
C ARG A 66 16.02 -15.09 20.18
N ILE A 67 15.30 -15.71 19.24
CA ILE A 67 13.97 -15.26 18.84
C ILE A 67 12.97 -15.44 19.98
N THR A 68 12.95 -16.59 20.65
CA THR A 68 12.08 -16.84 21.80
C THR A 68 12.29 -15.80 22.90
N GLU A 69 13.55 -15.54 23.26
CA GLU A 69 13.90 -14.57 24.29
C GLU A 69 13.61 -13.13 23.84
N GLY A 70 13.88 -12.80 22.58
CA GLY A 70 13.53 -11.51 22.01
C GLY A 70 12.02 -11.25 22.01
N LEU A 71 11.20 -12.22 21.59
CA LEU A 71 9.74 -12.13 21.64
C LEU A 71 9.24 -11.95 23.08
N ARG A 72 9.82 -12.68 24.06
CA ARG A 72 9.51 -12.51 25.48
C ARG A 72 9.78 -11.07 25.94
N ARG A 73 10.95 -10.52 25.63
CA ARG A 73 11.32 -9.14 25.99
C ARG A 73 10.44 -8.09 25.30
N LEU A 74 10.05 -8.32 24.05
CA LEU A 74 9.10 -7.43 23.35
C LEU A 74 7.70 -7.46 23.97
N THR A 75 7.25 -8.62 24.46
CA THR A 75 5.99 -8.73 25.20
C THR A 75 6.08 -8.02 26.56
N GLU A 76 7.18 -8.20 27.30
CA GLU A 76 7.39 -7.53 28.59
C GLU A 76 7.49 -6.01 28.47
N ALA A 77 8.05 -5.51 27.36
CA ALA A 77 8.09 -4.08 27.02
C ALA A 77 6.75 -3.54 26.51
N GLY A 78 5.70 -4.37 26.37
CA GLY A 78 4.39 -3.97 25.86
C GLY A 78 4.38 -3.57 24.38
N LEU A 79 5.39 -3.99 23.59
CA LEU A 79 5.50 -3.66 22.17
C LEU A 79 4.71 -4.63 21.28
N ILE A 80 4.56 -5.88 21.76
CA ILE A 80 3.73 -6.90 21.13
C ILE A 80 2.88 -7.62 22.18
N VAL A 81 1.77 -8.19 21.75
CA VAL A 81 0.95 -9.10 22.54
C VAL A 81 0.87 -10.46 21.85
N ARG A 82 0.98 -11.54 22.63
CA ARG A 82 0.86 -12.93 22.16
C ARG A 82 -0.42 -13.53 22.74
N TYR A 83 -1.25 -14.13 21.89
CA TYR A 83 -2.58 -14.61 22.25
C TYR A 83 -2.98 -15.79 21.37
N THR A 84 -3.99 -16.53 21.82
CA THR A 84 -4.51 -17.72 21.16
C THR A 84 -5.95 -17.46 20.73
N VAL A 85 -6.30 -17.83 19.50
CA VAL A 85 -7.68 -17.87 19.02
C VAL A 85 -7.90 -19.22 18.37
N GLU A 86 -8.92 -19.95 18.79
CA GLU A 86 -9.27 -21.27 18.23
C GLU A 86 -8.05 -22.24 18.19
N ASN A 87 -7.31 -22.34 19.29
CA ASN A 87 -6.09 -23.17 19.43
C ASN A 87 -4.94 -22.81 18.46
N ARG A 88 -4.93 -21.58 17.93
CA ARG A 88 -3.83 -21.06 17.12
C ARG A 88 -3.23 -19.83 17.79
N ASN A 89 -1.92 -19.83 17.89
CA ASN A 89 -1.18 -18.73 18.49
C ASN A 89 -0.95 -17.62 17.45
N PHE A 90 -1.17 -16.39 17.88
CA PHE A 90 -0.98 -15.17 17.11
C PHE A 90 -0.19 -14.16 17.93
N LEU A 91 0.51 -13.27 17.22
CA LEU A 91 1.16 -12.12 17.81
C LEU A 91 0.63 -10.87 17.12
N ALA A 92 0.40 -9.81 17.88
CA ALA A 92 0.00 -8.52 17.36
C ALA A 92 0.95 -7.43 17.85
N VAL A 93 1.26 -6.47 16.99
CA VAL A 93 2.00 -5.26 17.37
C VAL A 93 1.02 -4.26 18.00
N GLU A 94 1.19 -3.96 19.29
CA GLU A 94 0.23 -3.17 20.09
C GLU A 94 -0.05 -1.79 19.49
N THR A 95 1.01 -1.04 19.17
CA THR A 95 0.89 0.31 18.60
C THR A 95 1.07 0.33 17.08
N TRP A 96 0.54 -0.68 16.39
CA TRP A 96 0.70 -0.85 14.94
C TRP A 96 0.41 0.42 14.13
N GLY A 97 -0.71 1.11 14.41
CA GLY A 97 -1.06 2.36 13.71
C GLY A 97 -0.07 3.51 13.92
N LYS A 98 0.67 3.52 15.04
CA LYS A 98 1.76 4.48 15.28
C LYS A 98 3.00 4.11 14.47
N HIS A 99 3.30 2.82 14.33
CA HIS A 99 4.46 2.35 13.59
C HIS A 99 4.26 2.35 12.07
N GLN A 100 3.10 1.90 11.59
CA GLN A 100 2.81 1.73 10.17
C GLN A 100 1.46 2.36 9.81
N ARG A 101 1.50 3.29 8.85
CA ARG A 101 0.30 3.81 8.20
C ARG A 101 0.15 3.11 6.87
N ILE A 102 -0.92 2.34 6.72
CA ILE A 102 -1.20 1.58 5.51
C ILE A 102 -2.30 2.28 4.75
N ASP A 103 -1.98 2.74 3.54
CA ASP A 103 -3.00 3.21 2.61
C ASP A 103 -3.63 2.00 1.91
N LYS A 104 -4.97 1.92 1.93
CA LYS A 104 -5.76 0.82 1.36
C LYS A 104 -5.34 -0.57 1.87
N PRO A 105 -5.57 -0.88 3.16
CA PRO A 105 -5.21 -2.18 3.72
C PRO A 105 -5.96 -3.32 3.02
N ASN A 106 -5.29 -4.46 2.87
CA ASN A 106 -5.96 -5.68 2.41
C ASN A 106 -6.95 -6.18 3.47
N LYS A 107 -7.86 -7.08 3.04
CA LYS A 107 -8.72 -7.80 4.00
C LYS A 107 -7.83 -8.50 5.03
N PRO A 108 -8.05 -8.28 6.35
CA PRO A 108 -7.27 -8.92 7.40
C PRO A 108 -7.33 -10.44 7.28
N ARG A 109 -6.16 -11.09 7.39
CA ARG A 109 -6.05 -12.57 7.34
C ARG A 109 -6.21 -13.23 8.72
N TYR A 110 -5.92 -12.51 9.80
CA TYR A 110 -5.83 -13.05 11.15
C TYR A 110 -6.73 -12.28 12.13
N PRO A 111 -7.29 -12.95 13.15
CA PRO A 111 -8.15 -12.32 14.16
C PRO A 111 -7.35 -11.31 15.00
N LEU A 112 -8.00 -10.30 15.56
CA LEU A 112 -7.34 -9.33 16.45
C LEU A 112 -7.31 -9.85 17.90
N PRO A 113 -6.44 -9.32 18.77
CA PRO A 113 -6.46 -9.64 20.20
C PRO A 113 -7.78 -9.30 20.91
N THR A 114 -8.60 -8.42 20.32
CA THR A 114 -9.91 -8.01 20.84
C THR A 114 -11.08 -8.88 20.34
N SER A 115 -10.80 -9.95 19.60
CA SER A 115 -11.83 -10.89 19.15
C SER A 115 -12.39 -11.69 20.34
N GLU A 116 -13.68 -12.06 20.29
CA GLU A 116 -14.43 -12.63 21.43
C GLU A 116 -13.83 -13.92 22.05
N ASN A 117 -12.91 -14.59 21.34
CA ASN A 117 -12.28 -15.85 21.74
C ASN A 117 -10.75 -15.73 21.92
N ALA A 118 -10.22 -14.53 22.18
CA ALA A 118 -8.79 -14.32 22.38
C ALA A 118 -8.37 -14.64 23.82
N GLU A 119 -7.46 -15.59 23.97
CA GLU A 119 -6.84 -15.96 25.26
C GLU A 119 -5.38 -15.48 25.27
N PHE A 120 -4.97 -14.73 26.30
CA PHE A 120 -3.62 -14.19 26.38
C PHE A 120 -2.65 -15.18 27.02
N ALA A 121 -1.43 -15.27 26.48
CA ALA A 121 -0.39 -16.07 27.11
C ALA A 121 -0.02 -15.44 28.46
N THR A 122 -0.22 -16.18 29.56
CA THR A 122 0.29 -15.76 30.87
C THR A 122 1.79 -16.04 30.94
N PRO A 123 2.63 -15.08 31.37
CA PRO A 123 4.02 -15.39 31.68
C PRO A 123 4.01 -16.35 32.87
N SER A 124 4.41 -17.61 32.65
CA SER A 124 4.50 -18.62 33.70
C SER A 124 5.60 -18.22 34.69
N ARG A 125 5.20 -17.49 35.72
CA ARG A 125 5.93 -17.31 36.97
C ARG A 125 4.95 -17.54 38.10
N ASP A 126 4.94 -18.77 38.56
CA ASP A 126 4.33 -19.14 39.83
C ASP A 126 5.13 -18.44 40.94
N SER A 127 4.56 -17.39 41.51
CA SER A 127 5.00 -16.80 42.78
C SER A 127 3.76 -16.34 43.52
N ARG A 128 3.32 -17.22 44.42
CA ARG A 128 2.32 -16.97 45.45
C ARG A 128 2.77 -15.81 46.33
N GLU A 129 1.97 -14.75 46.41
CA GLU A 129 1.16 -14.41 47.59
C GLU A 129 0.53 -13.01 47.43
N ILE A 130 -0.76 -12.96 47.74
CA ILE A 130 -1.58 -11.74 47.85
C ILE A 130 -1.38 -11.19 49.26
N PRO A 131 -1.33 -9.86 49.44
CA PRO A 131 -2.43 -9.23 50.17
C PRO A 131 -2.94 -7.94 49.50
N ALA A 132 -4.25 -7.81 49.42
CA ALA A 132 -4.98 -6.56 49.20
C ALA A 132 -5.47 -6.01 50.58
N PRO A 133 -6.16 -4.84 50.68
CA PRO A 133 -6.12 -3.60 49.90
C PRO A 133 -5.90 -2.35 50.78
N GLY A 134 -5.55 -1.20 50.19
CA GLY A 134 -5.45 0.08 50.90
C GLY A 134 -5.93 1.24 50.02
N ALA A 135 -6.81 2.06 50.58
CA ALA A 135 -7.59 3.13 49.94
C ALA A 135 -6.87 4.50 49.93
N GLY A 136 -7.38 5.42 49.09
CA GLY A 136 -7.03 6.85 49.04
C GLY A 136 -5.83 7.15 48.13
N GLU A 137 -5.76 8.21 47.33
CA GLU A 137 -6.46 9.49 47.33
C GLU A 137 -6.49 10.12 45.93
N GLN A 138 -7.40 11.07 45.84
CA GLN A 138 -7.84 11.92 44.74
C GLN A 138 -6.89 13.12 44.52
N GLY A 139 -6.70 13.58 43.28
CA GLY A 139 -5.82 14.70 42.97
C GLY A 139 -5.99 15.35 41.58
N ASN A 140 -7.04 16.18 41.47
CA ASN A 140 -7.37 17.23 40.49
C ASN A 140 -6.31 17.81 39.52
N ARG A 141 -6.76 18.08 38.26
CA ARG A 141 -6.61 19.32 37.43
C ARG A 141 -6.86 18.98 35.95
N GLY A 142 -7.64 19.66 35.12
CA GLY A 142 -8.57 20.79 35.16
C GLY A 142 -9.08 20.95 33.71
N THR A 143 -10.40 20.92 33.49
CA THR A 143 -11.26 22.04 33.07
C THR A 143 -10.96 22.68 31.71
N GLY A 144 -11.91 22.53 30.78
CA GLY A 144 -12.05 23.29 29.54
C GLY A 144 -13.49 23.16 29.05
N GLU A 145 -14.34 24.07 29.55
CA GLU A 145 -15.80 24.10 29.38
C GLU A 145 -16.24 24.47 27.95
N GLN A 146 -17.30 23.82 27.50
CA GLN A 146 -18.20 24.30 26.45
C GLN A 146 -19.18 25.30 27.06
N VAL A 147 -19.47 26.40 26.38
CA VAL A 147 -20.61 27.26 26.72
C VAL A 147 -21.46 27.48 25.46
N GLU A 148 -22.64 26.88 25.53
CA GLU A 148 -23.84 27.12 24.75
C GLU A 148 -24.61 28.29 25.39
N ASN A 149 -25.20 29.19 24.60
CA ASN A 149 -26.12 30.20 25.15
C ASN A 149 -27.24 30.54 24.15
N THR A 150 -28.45 30.57 24.68
CA THR A 150 -29.75 30.65 23.99
C THR A 150 -30.35 32.07 24.08
N LEU A 151 -30.78 32.62 22.93
CA LEU A 151 -31.91 33.53 22.56
C LEU A 151 -32.50 34.58 23.56
N PRO A 152 -33.02 35.74 23.08
CA PRO A 152 -34.43 35.83 22.60
C PRO A 152 -34.72 36.79 21.40
N GLU A 153 -35.80 36.49 20.66
CA GLU A 153 -36.58 37.32 19.69
C GLU A 153 -37.54 38.31 20.41
N PRO A 154 -38.34 39.25 19.79
CA PRO A 154 -39.12 39.19 18.51
C PRO A 154 -39.29 40.59 17.79
N PRO A 155 -40.31 40.93 16.94
CA PRO A 155 -41.26 40.16 16.11
C PRO A 155 -41.31 40.54 14.58
N VAL A 156 -41.99 39.66 13.84
CA VAL A 156 -42.43 39.59 12.42
C VAL A 156 -43.14 40.82 11.80
N PRO A 157 -43.30 40.90 10.45
CA PRO A 157 -44.47 40.24 9.80
C PRO A 157 -44.21 39.48 8.49
N ALA A 158 -45.03 38.42 8.36
CA ALA A 158 -45.45 37.59 7.24
C ALA A 158 -45.16 37.99 5.77
N SER A 159 -44.77 37.00 4.96
CA SER A 159 -45.50 36.67 3.72
C SER A 159 -45.15 35.27 3.18
N ASP A 160 -46.21 34.47 3.01
CA ASP A 160 -46.51 33.40 2.05
C ASP A 160 -45.47 32.39 1.52
N ALA A 161 -45.87 31.12 1.70
CA ALA A 161 -45.85 30.02 0.73
C ALA A 161 -44.56 29.72 -0.04
N THR A 162 -43.91 28.60 0.31
CA THR A 162 -43.88 27.39 -0.53
C THR A 162 -43.03 26.31 0.15
N GLY A 163 -43.61 25.12 0.33
CA GLY A 163 -42.87 23.96 0.79
C GLY A 163 -41.81 23.55 -0.24
N GLN A 164 -40.58 23.31 0.21
CA GLN A 164 -39.57 22.65 -0.61
C GLN A 164 -38.98 21.44 0.11
N SER A 165 -39.19 20.33 -0.58
CA SER A 165 -38.80 18.97 -0.28
C SER A 165 -37.29 18.76 -0.51
N LYS A 166 -36.71 17.80 0.22
CA LYS A 166 -35.32 17.32 0.08
C LYS A 166 -34.93 17.08 -1.39
N PRO A 167 -33.74 17.49 -1.88
CA PRO A 167 -33.40 17.27 -3.28
C PRO A 167 -32.97 15.82 -3.54
N LYS A 168 -33.51 15.28 -4.63
CA LYS A 168 -33.24 13.96 -5.25
C LYS A 168 -31.83 13.90 -5.87
N ARG A 169 -31.32 12.66 -6.03
CA ARG A 169 -30.13 12.20 -6.78
C ARG A 169 -29.31 13.28 -7.49
N ALA A 170 -28.03 13.42 -7.10
CA ALA A 170 -27.07 14.34 -7.70
C ALA A 170 -27.03 14.22 -9.24
N SER A 171 -27.69 15.16 -9.91
CA SER A 171 -27.54 15.37 -11.36
C SER A 171 -26.27 16.17 -11.58
N TYR A 172 -25.36 15.66 -12.40
CA TYR A 172 -24.10 16.34 -12.68
C TYR A 172 -24.33 17.50 -13.68
N PRO A 173 -23.60 18.62 -13.56
CA PRO A 173 -23.77 19.75 -14.47
C PRO A 173 -23.36 19.39 -15.91
N PRO A 174 -23.97 20.02 -16.94
CA PRO A 174 -23.67 19.74 -18.35
C PRO A 174 -22.19 19.89 -18.71
N ALA A 175 -21.52 20.92 -18.16
CA ALA A 175 -20.09 21.16 -18.38
C ALA A 175 -19.22 19.98 -17.90
N PHE A 176 -19.58 19.34 -16.78
CA PHE A 176 -18.88 18.15 -16.31
C PHE A 176 -19.17 16.94 -17.19
N HIS A 177 -20.40 16.80 -17.72
CA HIS A 177 -20.74 15.71 -18.63
C HIS A 177 -19.95 15.79 -19.95
N ALA A 178 -19.80 17.00 -20.51
CA ALA A 178 -18.97 17.23 -21.69
C ALA A 178 -17.51 16.87 -21.39
N TRP A 179 -16.97 17.39 -20.29
CA TRP A 179 -15.62 17.08 -19.84
C TRP A 179 -15.37 15.57 -19.62
N TRP A 180 -16.27 14.90 -18.90
CA TRP A 180 -16.18 13.47 -18.60
C TRP A 180 -16.19 12.60 -19.85
N SER A 181 -16.92 13.03 -20.89
CA SER A 181 -17.00 12.28 -22.15
C SER A 181 -15.73 12.41 -23.00
N ALA A 182 -14.98 13.51 -22.86
CA ALA A 182 -13.72 13.73 -23.55
C ALA A 182 -12.54 12.99 -22.91
N TYR A 183 -12.62 12.63 -21.62
CA TYR A 183 -11.55 11.93 -20.93
C TYR A 183 -11.46 10.45 -21.39
N PRO A 184 -10.25 9.88 -21.60
CA PRO A 184 -10.08 8.48 -21.96
C PRO A 184 -10.77 7.52 -20.97
N LYS A 185 -11.60 6.61 -21.47
CA LYS A 185 -12.35 5.68 -20.62
C LYS A 185 -11.40 4.71 -19.91
N HIS A 186 -11.23 4.91 -18.62
CA HIS A 186 -10.42 4.04 -17.78
C HIS A 186 -11.30 3.02 -17.03
N ARG A 187 -10.94 1.73 -17.07
CA ARG A 187 -11.71 0.61 -16.50
C ARG A 187 -12.11 0.80 -15.03
N ASN A 188 -11.25 1.45 -14.25
CA ASN A 188 -11.45 1.66 -12.80
C ASN A 188 -11.84 3.11 -12.44
N GLY A 189 -12.28 3.93 -13.41
CA GLY A 189 -12.62 5.34 -13.19
C GLY A 189 -13.96 5.54 -12.46
N SER A 190 -13.94 6.24 -11.33
CA SER A 190 -15.15 6.60 -10.59
C SER A 190 -15.67 8.00 -10.99
N LYS A 191 -16.81 8.06 -11.68
CA LYS A 191 -17.45 9.33 -12.09
C LYS A 191 -17.76 10.26 -10.91
N LYS A 192 -18.18 9.70 -9.77
CA LYS A 192 -18.44 10.45 -8.52
C LYS A 192 -17.17 11.10 -7.97
N SER A 193 -16.07 10.35 -7.95
CA SER A 193 -14.79 10.85 -7.44
C SER A 193 -14.17 11.88 -8.38
N ALA A 194 -14.28 11.65 -9.70
CA ALA A 194 -13.84 12.61 -10.70
C ALA A 194 -14.64 13.92 -10.65
N TYR A 195 -15.94 13.86 -10.38
CA TYR A 195 -16.75 15.08 -10.20
C TYR A 195 -16.28 15.93 -9.02
N ALA A 196 -15.99 15.30 -7.88
CA ALA A 196 -15.49 16.01 -6.70
C ALA A 196 -14.17 16.73 -7.00
N GLU A 197 -13.24 16.09 -7.72
CA GLU A 197 -12.00 16.75 -8.12
C GLU A 197 -12.19 17.78 -9.24
N TRP A 198 -13.12 17.55 -10.16
CA TRP A 198 -13.45 18.52 -11.21
C TRP A 198 -13.96 19.82 -10.61
N GLN A 199 -14.82 19.75 -9.60
CA GLN A 199 -15.30 20.93 -8.85
C GLN A 199 -14.16 21.69 -8.15
N ARG A 200 -13.06 21.02 -7.77
CA ARG A 200 -11.88 21.67 -7.20
C ARG A 200 -11.01 22.28 -8.29
N ALA A 201 -10.81 21.57 -9.40
CA ALA A 201 -10.06 22.05 -10.56
C ALA A 201 -10.69 23.30 -11.17
N THR A 202 -12.03 23.35 -11.28
CA THR A 202 -12.76 24.50 -11.83
C THR A 202 -12.67 25.78 -10.98
N LYS A 203 -12.12 25.70 -9.76
CA LYS A 203 -11.80 26.88 -8.94
C LYS A 203 -10.41 27.46 -9.25
N ILE A 204 -9.58 26.71 -9.97
CA ILE A 204 -8.19 27.03 -10.28
C ILE A 204 -8.07 27.41 -11.77
N ILE A 205 -8.71 26.64 -12.63
CA ILE A 205 -8.76 26.83 -14.09
C ILE A 205 -10.21 26.89 -14.55
N ASP A 206 -10.52 27.70 -15.54
CA ASP A 206 -11.88 27.75 -16.09
C ASP A 206 -12.26 26.43 -16.76
N ALA A 207 -13.54 26.05 -16.62
CA ALA A 207 -14.03 24.77 -17.13
C ALA A 207 -13.83 24.57 -18.66
N PRO A 208 -14.00 25.60 -19.52
CA PRO A 208 -13.70 25.48 -20.95
C PRO A 208 -12.22 25.21 -21.25
N THR A 209 -11.29 25.92 -20.62
CA THR A 209 -9.85 25.69 -20.81
C THR A 209 -9.44 24.31 -20.32
N LEU A 210 -9.95 23.89 -19.16
CA LEU A 210 -9.72 22.53 -18.65
C LEU A 210 -10.21 21.45 -19.63
N HIS A 211 -11.36 21.67 -20.26
CA HIS A 211 -11.90 20.77 -21.28
C HIS A 211 -11.00 20.66 -22.50
N ARG A 212 -10.54 21.79 -23.05
CA ARG A 212 -9.61 21.82 -24.18
C ARG A 212 -8.29 21.11 -23.88
N LEU A 213 -7.73 21.29 -22.68
CA LEU A 213 -6.51 20.60 -22.26
C LEU A 213 -6.74 19.09 -22.10
N THR A 214 -7.91 18.68 -21.62
CA THR A 214 -8.28 17.26 -21.55
C THR A 214 -8.42 16.65 -22.95
N GLU A 215 -8.97 17.35 -23.93
CA GLU A 215 -9.05 16.87 -25.32
C GLU A 215 -7.66 16.71 -25.94
N ALA A 216 -6.77 17.68 -25.74
CA ALA A 216 -5.38 17.59 -26.19
C ALA A 216 -4.66 16.38 -25.57
N TYR A 217 -4.86 16.16 -24.28
CA TYR A 217 -4.34 14.99 -23.57
C TYR A 217 -4.95 13.67 -24.07
N ALA A 218 -6.25 13.62 -24.35
CA ALA A 218 -6.92 12.43 -24.86
C ALA A 218 -6.42 12.03 -26.26
N ALA A 219 -6.02 13.01 -27.09
CA ALA A 219 -5.45 12.78 -28.41
C ALA A 219 -4.03 12.21 -28.35
N ASN A 220 -3.22 12.59 -27.35
CA ASN A 220 -1.88 12.05 -27.14
C ASN A 220 -1.58 11.87 -25.64
N PRO A 221 -2.04 10.77 -25.02
CA PRO A 221 -1.85 10.55 -23.59
C PRO A 221 -0.42 10.11 -23.24
N GLY A 222 0.48 10.00 -24.22
CA GLY A 222 1.87 9.58 -24.03
C GLY A 222 2.04 8.11 -23.62
N VAL A 223 1.00 7.29 -23.80
CA VAL A 223 0.98 5.86 -23.43
C VAL A 223 0.43 5.00 -24.57
N SER A 224 0.91 3.76 -24.66
CA SER A 224 0.58 2.80 -25.74
C SER A 224 -0.83 2.22 -25.63
N SER A 225 -1.47 2.27 -24.45
CA SER A 225 -2.86 1.84 -24.25
C SER A 225 -3.55 2.73 -23.21
N VAL A 226 -4.86 2.92 -23.40
CA VAL A 226 -5.76 3.66 -22.49
C VAL A 226 -5.80 3.07 -21.07
N ASP A 227 -5.44 1.80 -20.90
CA ASP A 227 -5.36 1.15 -19.58
C ASP A 227 -4.19 1.65 -18.73
N TYR A 228 -3.16 2.25 -19.36
CA TYR A 228 -2.03 2.88 -18.67
C TYR A 228 -2.25 4.39 -18.46
N CYS A 229 -3.32 4.96 -19.01
CA CYS A 229 -3.71 6.33 -18.74
C CYS A 229 -4.22 6.42 -17.29
N PRO A 230 -3.78 7.38 -16.47
CA PRO A 230 -4.38 7.62 -15.15
C PRO A 230 -5.90 7.78 -15.26
N ASP A 231 -6.62 7.39 -14.21
CA ASP A 231 -8.05 7.68 -14.13
C ASP A 231 -8.28 9.19 -13.98
N ALA A 232 -9.43 9.66 -14.47
CA ALA A 232 -9.83 11.07 -14.47
C ALA A 232 -9.70 11.76 -13.09
N HIS A 233 -10.01 11.04 -11.99
CA HIS A 233 -9.84 11.58 -10.65
C HIS A 233 -8.36 11.83 -10.33
N ARG A 234 -7.46 10.88 -10.64
CA ARG A 234 -6.02 11.05 -10.39
C ARG A 234 -5.39 12.09 -11.30
N TRP A 235 -5.79 12.13 -12.57
CA TRP A 235 -5.32 13.14 -13.51
C TRP A 235 -5.68 14.56 -13.06
N LEU A 236 -6.90 14.73 -12.53
CA LEU A 236 -7.32 16.01 -11.95
C LEU A 236 -6.61 16.30 -10.62
N LYS A 237 -6.52 15.32 -9.71
CA LYS A 237 -5.90 15.50 -8.40
C LYS A 237 -4.43 15.90 -8.51
N ASP A 238 -3.70 15.28 -9.43
CA ASP A 238 -2.28 15.52 -9.68
C ASP A 238 -2.04 16.75 -10.58
N ARG A 239 -3.10 17.47 -10.96
CA ARG A 239 -3.06 18.67 -11.83
C ARG A 239 -2.33 18.47 -13.15
N ARG A 240 -2.47 17.29 -13.75
CA ARG A 240 -1.73 16.92 -14.97
C ARG A 240 -2.08 17.77 -16.19
N TRP A 241 -3.16 18.56 -16.14
CA TRP A 241 -3.47 19.56 -17.15
C TRP A 241 -2.43 20.69 -17.24
N GLU A 242 -1.67 20.97 -16.17
CA GLU A 242 -0.64 22.02 -16.16
C GLU A 242 0.57 21.65 -17.03
N THR A 243 0.80 20.36 -17.26
CA THR A 243 1.90 19.83 -18.07
C THR A 243 1.53 19.54 -19.52
N VAL A 244 0.25 19.68 -19.89
CA VAL A 244 -0.21 19.46 -21.27
C VAL A 244 0.17 20.70 -22.08
N THR A 245 1.22 20.62 -22.89
CA THR A 245 1.52 21.71 -23.83
C THR A 245 0.71 21.52 -25.10
N GLU A 246 0.16 22.61 -25.64
CA GLU A 246 -0.63 22.59 -26.87
C GLU A 246 0.19 22.10 -28.08
N THR A 247 1.53 22.10 -27.96
CA THR A 247 2.53 21.65 -28.93
C THR A 247 2.90 20.16 -28.90
N ASP A 248 2.38 19.36 -27.97
CA ASP A 248 2.74 17.93 -27.82
C ASP A 248 2.12 16.99 -28.87
N HIS A 249 1.60 17.53 -29.97
CA HIS A 249 0.97 16.78 -31.07
C HIS A 249 1.96 16.08 -32.01
N ARG A 250 3.27 16.09 -31.74
CA ARG A 250 4.23 15.28 -32.50
C ARG A 250 4.38 13.91 -31.87
N VAL A 251 3.73 12.92 -32.49
CA VAL A 251 4.00 11.49 -32.29
C VAL A 251 5.50 11.29 -32.45
N THR A 252 6.23 11.20 -31.33
CA THR A 252 7.59 10.70 -31.36
C THR A 252 7.44 9.20 -31.52
N ALA A 253 7.54 8.72 -32.76
CA ALA A 253 7.68 7.29 -33.01
C ALA A 253 8.80 6.80 -32.09
N SER A 254 8.50 5.78 -31.27
CA SER A 254 9.45 5.20 -30.33
C SER A 254 10.82 5.13 -30.96
N ARG A 255 11.77 5.86 -30.39
CA ARG A 255 13.18 5.79 -30.79
C ARG A 255 13.63 4.37 -30.45
N GLN A 256 13.43 3.44 -31.38
CA GLN A 256 14.09 2.15 -31.37
C GLN A 256 15.56 2.46 -31.53
N GLN A 257 16.24 2.59 -30.40
CA GLN A 257 17.68 2.60 -30.37
C GLN A 257 18.09 1.15 -30.65
N PRO A 258 18.71 0.85 -31.81
CA PRO A 258 19.22 -0.49 -32.04
C PRO A 258 20.25 -0.77 -30.94
N GLN A 259 19.91 -1.65 -30.02
CA GLN A 259 20.89 -2.18 -29.07
C GLN A 259 21.83 -3.07 -29.89
N PRO A 260 23.14 -2.80 -29.96
CA PRO A 260 24.07 -3.74 -30.56
C PRO A 260 23.93 -5.06 -29.79
N ARG A 261 23.68 -6.17 -30.49
CA ARG A 261 23.66 -7.49 -29.85
C ARG A 261 25.07 -7.78 -29.35
N GLU A 262 25.25 -7.82 -28.03
CA GLU A 262 26.50 -8.23 -27.40
C GLU A 262 26.90 -9.61 -27.90
N THR A 263 28.17 -9.77 -28.25
CA THR A 263 28.76 -11.04 -28.67
C THR A 263 29.28 -11.79 -27.45
N VAL A 264 29.47 -13.10 -27.58
CA VAL A 264 30.05 -13.95 -26.52
C VAL A 264 31.47 -13.49 -26.14
N ALA A 265 32.16 -12.77 -27.03
CA ALA A 265 33.43 -12.12 -26.74
C ALA A 265 33.31 -10.92 -25.79
N ASP A 266 32.21 -10.16 -25.87
CA ASP A 266 31.94 -9.01 -25.01
C ASP A 266 31.68 -9.43 -23.55
N TRP A 267 31.38 -10.71 -23.32
CA TRP A 267 31.19 -11.30 -22.00
C TRP A 267 32.49 -11.80 -21.36
N GLY A 268 33.65 -11.55 -21.99
CA GLY A 268 34.97 -11.94 -21.49
C GLY A 268 35.28 -13.43 -21.61
N ALA A 269 34.51 -14.18 -22.41
CA ALA A 269 34.78 -15.59 -22.68
C ALA A 269 35.99 -15.76 -23.62
N SER A 270 36.76 -16.83 -23.45
CA SER A 270 37.84 -17.17 -24.39
C SER A 270 37.28 -17.95 -25.60
N PRO A 271 37.97 -17.92 -26.76
CA PRO A 271 37.56 -18.71 -27.95
C PRO A 271 37.42 -20.20 -27.64
N GLN A 272 38.22 -20.71 -26.72
CA GLN A 272 38.20 -22.12 -26.30
C GLN A 272 36.97 -22.44 -25.46
N ALA A 273 36.54 -21.52 -24.58
CA ALA A 273 35.31 -21.66 -23.82
C ALA A 273 34.09 -21.61 -24.75
N ALA A 274 34.06 -20.69 -25.71
CA ALA A 274 32.99 -20.61 -26.70
C ALA A 274 32.89 -21.90 -27.54
N ALA A 275 34.01 -22.45 -27.99
CA ALA A 275 34.04 -23.70 -28.74
C ALA A 275 33.58 -24.91 -27.90
N HIS A 276 33.95 -24.96 -26.61
CA HIS A 276 33.52 -26.03 -25.71
C HIS A 276 31.99 -26.07 -25.53
N PHE A 277 31.35 -24.90 -25.50
CA PHE A 277 29.89 -24.77 -25.37
C PHE A 277 29.15 -24.64 -26.71
N GLY A 278 29.85 -24.77 -27.85
CA GLY A 278 29.25 -24.65 -29.19
C GLY A 278 28.69 -23.26 -29.51
N LEU A 279 29.21 -22.21 -28.88
CA LEU A 279 28.76 -20.83 -29.07
C LEU A 279 29.47 -20.17 -30.27
N PRO A 280 28.76 -19.35 -31.07
CA PRO A 280 29.36 -18.64 -32.20
C PRO A 280 30.35 -17.59 -31.72
N TRP A 281 31.54 -17.57 -32.33
CA TRP A 281 32.61 -16.64 -32.01
C TRP A 281 32.88 -15.70 -33.18
N GLY A 282 32.87 -14.38 -32.93
CA GLY A 282 33.57 -13.40 -33.75
C GLY A 282 32.78 -12.66 -34.84
N ASP A 283 31.70 -13.18 -35.41
CA ASP A 283 30.95 -12.44 -36.46
C ASP A 283 29.45 -12.79 -36.47
N THR A 284 28.58 -11.76 -36.41
CA THR A 284 27.19 -11.88 -36.85
C THR A 284 27.07 -11.34 -38.28
N PRO A 285 26.45 -12.07 -39.22
CA PRO A 285 25.92 -11.44 -40.43
C PRO A 285 24.89 -10.41 -40.00
N THR A 286 24.90 -9.23 -40.63
CA THR A 286 23.87 -8.20 -40.42
C THR A 286 22.57 -8.67 -41.07
N GLU A 287 21.87 -9.61 -40.44
CA GLU A 287 20.52 -9.96 -40.81
C GLU A 287 19.55 -9.21 -39.89
N THR A 288 18.85 -8.25 -40.46
CA THR A 288 17.67 -7.61 -39.88
C THR A 288 16.63 -8.68 -39.59
N ALA A 289 16.62 -9.21 -38.37
CA ALA A 289 15.58 -10.10 -37.89
C ALA A 289 14.30 -9.27 -37.70
N THR A 290 13.40 -9.30 -38.69
CA THR A 290 12.00 -8.97 -38.50
C THR A 290 11.40 -10.00 -37.55
N TYR A 291 11.13 -9.59 -36.31
CA TYR A 291 10.37 -10.39 -35.36
C TYR A 291 8.92 -10.42 -35.85
N VAL A 292 8.48 -11.55 -36.38
CA VAL A 292 7.06 -11.84 -36.61
C VAL A 292 6.47 -12.28 -35.27
N ASP A 293 5.39 -11.62 -34.86
CA ASP A 293 4.65 -11.97 -33.65
C ASP A 293 4.29 -13.46 -33.67
N ALA A 294 4.67 -14.18 -32.62
CA ALA A 294 4.22 -15.55 -32.42
C ALA A 294 2.73 -15.53 -32.06
N GLU A 295 1.89 -16.00 -32.97
CA GLU A 295 0.49 -16.34 -32.65
C GLU A 295 0.50 -17.41 -31.55
N ILE A 296 -0.22 -17.11 -30.45
CA ILE A 296 -0.55 -18.09 -29.43
C ILE A 296 -1.54 -19.07 -30.06
N VAL A 297 -1.04 -20.25 -30.43
CA VAL A 297 -1.91 -21.37 -30.81
C VAL A 297 -2.46 -22.00 -29.53
N ASP A 298 -3.76 -21.77 -29.30
CA ASP A 298 -4.52 -22.44 -28.26
C ASP A 298 -4.76 -23.90 -28.68
N ILE A 299 -4.16 -24.85 -27.95
CA ILE A 299 -4.40 -26.29 -28.15
C ILE A 299 -5.14 -26.81 -26.92
N THR A 300 -6.39 -26.39 -26.78
CA THR A 300 -7.43 -27.24 -26.19
C THR A 300 -8.25 -27.85 -27.31
N ASP A 301 -7.77 -28.94 -27.90
CA ASP A 301 -8.68 -29.92 -28.50
C ASP A 301 -8.12 -31.34 -28.34
N ARG A 302 -8.65 -32.04 -27.34
CA ARG A 302 -8.61 -33.50 -27.25
C ARG A 302 -9.89 -34.00 -27.90
N SER A 303 -9.79 -34.45 -29.14
CA SER A 303 -10.80 -35.28 -29.80
C SER A 303 -10.04 -36.30 -30.66
N ILE A 304 -9.83 -37.52 -30.16
CA ILE A 304 -10.61 -38.74 -30.44
C ILE A 304 -10.18 -39.44 -31.74
N ALA A 305 -10.01 -40.76 -31.56
CA ALA A 305 -10.17 -41.87 -32.50
C ALA A 305 -8.95 -42.35 -33.32
N SER A 306 -8.55 -43.56 -32.87
CA SER A 306 -8.36 -44.79 -33.65
C SER A 306 -7.12 -44.96 -34.53
#